data_AF-A0A4V4HAL6-F1
#
_entry.id   AF-A0A4V4HAL6-F1
#
_cell.length_a   1.000
_cell.length_b   1.000
_cell.length_c   1.000
_cell.angle_alpha   90.00
_cell.angle_beta   90.00
_cell.angle_gamma   90.00
#
_symmetry.space_group_name_H-M   'P 1'
#
loop_
_entity.id
_entity.type
_entity.pdbx_description
1 polymer ?
#
loop_
_entity_poly.entity_id
_entity_poly.type
_entity_poly.pdbx_seq_one_letter_code
_entity_poly.pdbx_strand_id
1 'polypeptide(L)'
;DPYDAIFGDGSDMMEIDMPEDSSIDDKTRHAINKFRQAEDALKLESCSQCLENRWNSDVKDGECRRCRHDKSDTKPWSKGNNVCPSLKTIALTGLTELEEQMISLNLSVMSVRYTKG
;
A
#
# COMPACT_ATOMS: atom_id res chain seq x y z
N ASP A 1 -3.56 -34.91 18.39
CA ASP A 1 -2.53 -34.19 19.16
C ASP A 1 -2.93 -34.21 20.64
N PRO A 2 -2.03 -34.39 21.63
CA PRO A 2 -2.38 -34.24 23.06
C PRO A 2 -3.06 -32.90 23.40
N TYR A 3 -2.89 -31.85 22.59
CA TYR A 3 -3.59 -30.58 22.74
C TYR A 3 -5.05 -30.61 22.25
N ASP A 4 -5.40 -31.46 21.29
CA ASP A 4 -6.78 -31.60 20.79
C ASP A 4 -7.72 -32.17 21.88
N ALA A 5 -7.18 -33.00 22.79
CA ALA A 5 -7.95 -33.56 23.90
C ALA A 5 -8.28 -32.53 25.00
N ILE A 6 -7.58 -31.39 25.01
CA ILE A 6 -7.75 -30.33 26.01
C ILE A 6 -8.54 -29.14 25.43
N PHE A 7 -8.30 -28.80 24.16
CA PHE A 7 -8.85 -27.60 23.54
C PHE A 7 -9.88 -27.88 22.43
N GLY A 8 -10.19 -29.15 22.16
CA GLY A 8 -11.01 -29.55 21.02
C GLY A 8 -10.24 -29.41 19.69
N ASP A 9 -10.87 -29.79 18.58
CA ASP A 9 -10.31 -29.62 17.22
C ASP A 9 -10.50 -28.19 16.67
N GLY A 10 -11.04 -27.28 17.50
CA GLY A 10 -11.30 -25.89 17.16
C GLY A 10 -12.51 -25.70 16.22
N SER A 11 -13.22 -26.76 15.83
CA SER A 11 -14.43 -26.64 15.00
C SER A 11 -15.55 -25.93 15.75
N ASP A 12 -15.65 -26.14 17.07
CA ASP A 12 -16.59 -25.52 17.99
C ASP A 12 -16.47 -23.99 18.04
N MET A 13 -15.29 -23.44 17.73
CA MET A 13 -15.02 -22.00 17.73
C MET A 13 -15.37 -21.34 16.38
N MET A 14 -15.62 -22.14 15.34
CA MET A 14 -16.01 -21.68 13.99
C MET A 14 -17.53 -21.68 13.82
N GLU A 15 -18.29 -22.30 14.73
CA GLU A 15 -19.76 -22.26 14.83
C GLU A 15 -20.25 -21.19 15.83
N ILE A 16 -19.53 -20.06 15.92
CA ILE A 16 -20.12 -18.88 16.54
C ILE A 16 -21.15 -18.36 15.55
N ASP A 17 -22.43 -18.64 15.81
CA ASP A 17 -23.56 -17.94 15.22
C ASP A 17 -23.39 -16.45 15.57
N MET A 18 -22.66 -15.74 14.71
CA MET A 18 -22.63 -14.29 14.73
C MET A 18 -24.09 -13.87 14.56
N PRO A 19 -24.67 -13.12 15.50
CA PRO A 19 -26.03 -12.66 15.35
C PRO A 19 -26.13 -11.95 14.00
N GLU A 20 -27.02 -12.43 13.13
CA GLU A 20 -27.30 -11.74 11.88
C GLU A 20 -27.64 -10.30 12.26
N ASP A 21 -26.91 -9.36 11.66
CA ASP A 21 -26.85 -7.97 12.07
C ASP A 21 -28.17 -7.26 11.69
N SER A 22 -29.25 -7.60 12.38
CA SER A 22 -30.60 -7.06 12.18
C SER A 22 -30.72 -5.62 12.72
N SER A 23 -29.60 -5.01 13.12
CA SER A 23 -29.54 -3.67 13.70
C SER A 23 -28.96 -2.61 12.74
N ILE A 24 -28.45 -3.01 11.57
CA ILE A 24 -27.92 -2.06 10.60
C ILE A 24 -29.09 -1.28 9.99
N ASP A 25 -29.24 -0.03 10.43
CA ASP A 25 -30.20 0.90 9.87
C ASP A 25 -29.88 1.19 8.39
N ASP A 26 -30.87 1.65 7.63
CA ASP A 26 -30.70 1.88 6.19
C ASP A 26 -29.59 2.89 5.87
N LYS A 27 -29.34 3.85 6.78
CA LYS A 27 -28.25 4.81 6.65
C LYS A 27 -26.88 4.15 6.75
N THR A 28 -26.70 3.26 7.73
CA THR A 28 -25.45 2.52 7.89
C THR A 28 -25.24 1.56 6.72
N ARG A 29 -26.31 0.88 6.26
CA ARG A 29 -26.23 0.03 5.06
C ARG A 29 -25.82 0.83 3.81
N HIS A 30 -26.38 2.02 3.64
CA HIS A 30 -25.99 2.92 2.56
C HIS A 30 -24.53 3.37 2.67
N ALA A 31 -24.07 3.73 3.88
CA ALA A 31 -22.69 4.13 4.12
C ALA A 31 -21.70 2.99 3.83
N ILE A 32 -22.00 1.77 4.26
CA ILE A 32 -21.20 0.56 3.99
C ILE A 32 -21.11 0.32 2.48
N ASN A 33 -22.23 0.38 1.76
CA ASN A 33 -22.23 0.16 0.31
C ASN A 33 -21.41 1.23 -0.42
N LYS A 34 -21.51 2.50 -0.01
CA LYS A 34 -20.71 3.58 -0.57
C LYS A 34 -19.22 3.40 -0.28
N PHE A 35 -18.87 2.93 0.92
CA PHE A 35 -17.49 2.62 1.29
C PHE A 35 -16.94 1.50 0.40
N ARG A 36 -17.66 0.38 0.28
CA ARG A 36 -17.26 -0.73 -0.60
C ARG A 36 -17.09 -0.30 -2.05
N GLN A 37 -18.02 0.50 -2.58
CA GLN A 37 -17.88 1.06 -3.92
C GLN A 37 -16.65 1.97 -4.07
N ALA A 38 -16.30 2.74 -3.03
CA ALA A 38 -15.11 3.56 -3.05
C ALA A 38 -13.84 2.71 -2.99
N GLU A 39 -13.84 1.64 -2.21
CA GLU A 39 -12.76 0.66 -2.11
C GLU A 39 -12.54 -0.07 -3.45
N ASP A 40 -13.61 -0.57 -4.08
CA ASP A 40 -13.56 -1.21 -5.41
C ASP A 40 -13.09 -0.24 -6.51
N ALA A 41 -13.33 1.06 -6.33
CA ALA A 41 -12.88 2.10 -7.25
C ALA A 41 -11.40 2.49 -7.07
N LEU A 42 -10.75 2.08 -5.98
CA LEU A 42 -9.32 2.34 -5.77
C LEU A 42 -8.50 1.51 -6.74
N LYS A 43 -7.70 2.19 -7.58
CA LYS A 43 -6.77 1.55 -8.48
C LYS A 43 -5.35 1.90 -8.07
N LEU A 44 -4.53 0.90 -7.78
CA LEU A 44 -3.10 1.09 -7.62
C LEU A 44 -2.49 1.16 -9.02
N GLU A 45 -1.91 2.30 -9.36
CA GLU A 45 -1.34 2.53 -10.68
C GLU A 45 0.15 2.85 -10.54
N SER A 46 0.94 2.44 -11.54
CA SER A 46 2.39 2.61 -11.57
C SER A 46 2.80 3.60 -12.64
N CYS A 47 3.67 4.56 -12.28
CA CYS A 47 4.24 5.52 -13.23
C CYS A 47 5.59 5.02 -13.75
N SER A 48 5.78 4.96 -15.07
CA SER A 48 7.06 4.56 -15.69
C SER A 48 8.16 5.61 -15.57
N GLN A 49 7.79 6.89 -15.36
CA GLN A 49 8.73 8.01 -15.26
C GLN A 49 9.30 8.18 -13.85
N CYS A 50 8.44 8.24 -12.83
CA CYS A 50 8.85 8.39 -11.43
C CYS A 50 8.89 7.08 -10.64
N LEU A 51 8.57 5.94 -11.26
CA LEU A 51 8.63 4.61 -10.66
C LEU A 51 7.80 4.44 -9.37
N GLU A 52 6.93 5.40 -9.05
CA GLU A 52 6.06 5.35 -7.88
C GLU A 52 4.76 4.63 -8.21
N ASN A 53 4.28 3.85 -7.24
CA ASN A 53 2.93 3.30 -7.22
C ASN A 53 2.04 4.22 -6.40
N ARG A 54 0.89 4.61 -6.94
CA ARG A 54 -0.03 5.54 -6.28
C ARG A 54 -1.47 5.14 -6.57
N TRP A 55 -2.32 5.32 -5.57
CA TRP A 55 -3.77 5.14 -5.71
C TRP A 55 -4.37 6.26 -6.57
N ASN A 56 -5.16 5.89 -7.58
CA ASN A 56 -5.91 6.81 -8.44
C ASN A 56 -5.05 7.96 -8.98
N SER A 57 -3.89 7.63 -9.53
CA SER A 57 -2.89 8.61 -9.96
C SER A 57 -3.08 9.14 -11.39
N ASP A 58 -4.15 8.67 -12.05
CA ASP A 58 -4.54 9.08 -13.40
C ASP A 58 -3.38 8.89 -14.37
N VAL A 59 -2.83 7.68 -14.41
CA VAL A 59 -1.72 7.34 -15.30
C VAL A 59 -2.23 7.33 -16.74
N LYS A 60 -1.59 8.12 -17.59
CA LYS A 60 -1.88 8.22 -19.03
C LYS A 60 -0.57 8.03 -19.77
N ASP A 61 -0.57 7.15 -20.77
CA ASP A 61 0.62 6.78 -21.54
C ASP A 61 1.83 6.39 -20.66
N GLY A 62 1.56 5.73 -19.53
CA GLY A 62 2.58 5.31 -18.56
C GLY A 62 3.13 6.44 -17.68
N GLU A 63 2.56 7.64 -17.72
CA GLU A 63 2.99 8.79 -16.92
C GLU A 63 1.88 9.29 -15.99
N CYS A 64 2.19 9.53 -14.71
CA CYS A 64 1.23 10.07 -13.75
C CYS A 64 1.03 11.59 -13.93
N ARG A 65 -0.08 12.13 -13.41
CA ARG A 65 -0.41 13.56 -13.52
C ARG A 65 0.72 14.50 -13.08
N ARG A 66 1.46 14.14 -12.03
CA ARG A 66 2.58 14.95 -11.51
C ARG A 66 3.72 15.01 -12.51
N CYS A 67 4.13 13.88 -13.07
CA CYS A 67 5.22 13.81 -14.04
C CYS A 67 4.88 14.58 -15.32
N ARG A 68 3.63 14.44 -15.82
CA ARG A 68 3.16 15.18 -17.00
C ARG A 68 3.24 16.71 -16.84
N HIS A 69 3.09 17.22 -15.62
CA HIS A 69 3.15 18.65 -15.32
C HIS A 69 4.56 19.15 -14.94
N ASP A 70 5.45 18.23 -14.59
CA ASP A 70 6.82 18.56 -14.22
C ASP A 70 7.61 18.81 -15.51
N LYS A 71 8.27 19.98 -15.62
CA LYS A 71 9.09 20.35 -16.78
C LYS A 71 10.59 20.17 -16.57
N SER A 72 11.00 19.62 -15.44
CA SER A 72 12.42 19.37 -15.12
C SER A 72 12.98 18.27 -16.02
N ASP A 73 14.22 18.44 -16.49
CA ASP A 73 14.90 17.45 -17.34
C ASP A 73 15.09 16.11 -16.62
N THR A 74 15.36 16.15 -15.31
CA THR A 74 15.54 14.96 -14.47
C THR A 74 14.48 14.94 -13.37
N LYS A 75 13.66 13.87 -13.33
CA LYS A 75 12.67 13.71 -12.26
C LYS A 75 13.32 13.14 -10.99
N PRO A 76 12.90 13.56 -9.79
CA PRO A 76 13.49 13.10 -8.52
C PRO A 76 13.52 11.58 -8.34
N TRP A 77 12.50 10.87 -8.84
CA TRP A 77 12.35 9.42 -8.69
C TRP A 77 12.47 8.69 -10.04
N SER A 78 13.36 9.14 -10.93
CA SER A 78 13.54 8.53 -12.25
C SER A 78 14.80 7.67 -12.34
N LYS A 79 14.83 6.78 -13.35
CA LYS A 79 16.07 6.11 -13.79
C LYS A 79 17.18 7.13 -14.09
N GLY A 80 16.83 8.29 -14.64
CA GLY A 80 17.78 9.38 -14.92
C GLY A 80 18.39 10.01 -13.67
N ASN A 81 17.77 9.86 -12.50
CA ASN A 81 18.30 10.31 -11.22
C ASN A 81 18.99 9.18 -10.42
N ASN A 82 19.19 8.00 -11.02
CA ASN A 82 19.67 6.80 -10.34
C ASN A 82 18.85 6.40 -9.10
N VAL A 83 17.59 6.83 -9.02
CA VAL A 83 16.70 6.45 -7.92
C VAL A 83 15.73 5.39 -8.42
N CYS A 84 15.83 4.20 -7.83
CA CYS A 84 14.89 3.12 -8.05
C CYS A 84 14.17 2.83 -6.73
N PRO A 85 12.88 3.18 -6.58
CA PRO A 85 12.13 2.98 -5.34
C PRO A 85 12.08 1.51 -4.88
N SER A 86 12.25 0.56 -5.80
CA SER A 86 12.22 -0.87 -5.51
C SER A 86 13.58 -1.48 -5.16
N LEU A 87 14.67 -0.72 -5.26
CA LEU A 87 16.00 -1.21 -4.86
C LEU A 87 16.11 -1.11 -3.34
N LYS A 88 15.96 -2.25 -2.64
CA LYS A 88 16.37 -2.37 -1.25
C LYS A 88 17.83 -1.94 -1.14
N THR A 89 18.11 -1.02 -0.23
CA THR A 89 19.49 -0.72 0.12
C THR A 89 20.11 -1.96 0.76
N ILE A 90 21.40 -2.19 0.55
CA ILE A 90 22.14 -3.32 1.14
C ILE A 90 22.03 -3.32 2.68
N ALA A 91 21.79 -2.16 3.28
CA ALA A 91 21.56 -2.03 4.72
C ALA A 91 20.26 -2.69 5.22
N LEU A 92 19.31 -2.98 4.32
CA LEU A 92 18.01 -3.58 4.65
C LEU A 92 17.89 -5.04 4.15
N THR A 93 18.91 -5.60 3.50
CA THR A 93 18.88 -7.02 3.11
C THR A 93 18.89 -7.94 4.33
N GLY A 94 17.92 -8.85 4.41
CA GLY A 94 17.77 -9.83 5.49
C GLY A 94 16.66 -9.50 6.51
N LEU A 95 16.00 -8.35 6.36
CA LEU A 95 14.88 -7.96 7.21
C LEU A 95 13.54 -8.45 6.66
N THR A 96 12.61 -8.72 7.58
CA THR A 96 11.21 -8.95 7.23
C THR A 96 10.53 -7.65 6.78
N GLU A 97 9.45 -7.77 6.01
CA GLU A 97 8.70 -6.62 5.50
C GLU A 97 8.23 -5.67 6.62
N LEU A 98 7.85 -6.23 7.78
CA LEU A 98 7.48 -5.47 8.97
C LEU A 98 8.65 -4.67 9.55
N GLU A 99 9.83 -5.29 9.66
CA GLU A 99 11.04 -4.62 10.18
C GLU A 99 11.49 -3.49 9.26
N GLU A 100 11.41 -3.70 7.95
CA GLU A 100 11.71 -2.67 6.96
C GLU A 100 10.75 -1.48 7.07
N GLN A 101 9.45 -1.74 7.23
CA GLN A 101 8.45 -0.69 7.41
C GLN A 101 8.69 0.11 8.70
N MET A 102 9.03 -0.55 9.82
CA MET A 102 9.35 0.15 11.08
C MET A 102 10.61 1.02 10.97
N ILE A 103 11.62 0.55 10.24
CA ILE A 103 12.83 1.34 9.97
C ILE A 103 12.48 2.51 9.04
N SER A 104 11.65 2.31 8.02
CA SER A 104 11.23 3.37 7.08
C SER A 104 10.40 4.48 7.74
N LEU A 105 9.65 4.16 8.81
CA LEU A 105 8.91 5.13 9.60
C LEU A 105 9.83 6.04 10.45
N ASN A 106 10.96 5.51 10.92
CA ASN A 106 11.92 6.24 11.76
C ASN A 106 13.08 6.88 10.97
N LEU A 107 13.46 6.31 9.84
CA LEU A 107 14.38 6.88 8.88
C LEU A 107 13.55 7.34 7.69
N SER A 108 13.18 8.62 7.68
CA SER A 108 12.91 9.30 6.42
C SER A 108 14.10 9.01 5.52
N VAL A 109 13.92 8.14 4.52
CA VAL A 109 14.96 7.71 3.59
C VAL A 109 15.65 8.98 3.10
N MET A 110 16.83 9.27 3.66
CA MET A 110 17.59 10.47 3.31
C MET A 110 18.02 10.30 1.86
N SER A 111 17.21 10.80 0.94
CA SER A 111 17.66 11.06 -0.41
C SER A 111 18.60 12.26 -0.31
N VAL A 112 19.91 12.04 -0.38
CA VAL A 112 20.84 13.13 -0.69
C VAL A 112 20.49 13.60 -2.09
N ARG A 113 19.75 14.71 -2.18
CA ARG A 113 19.32 15.30 -3.45
C ARG A 113 20.46 16.14 -3.99
N TYR A 114 21.13 15.65 -5.04
CA TYR A 114 21.87 16.54 -5.93
C TYR A 114 20.86 17.26 -6.82
N THR A 115 20.35 18.40 -6.37
CA THR A 115 19.81 19.40 -7.29
C THR A 115 21.01 20.17 -7.84
N LYS A 116 21.35 19.97 -9.12
CA LYS A 116 22.29 20.87 -9.80
C LYS A 116 21.77 22.31 -9.69
N GLY A 117 22.64 23.23 -9.27
CA GLY A 117 22.52 24.66 -9.57
C GLY A 117 22.99 24.95 -10.99
#